data_AF-A0A255QUK6-F1
#
_entry.id   AF-A0A255QUK6-F1
#
_cell.length_a   1.000
_cell.length_b   1.000
_cell.length_c   1.000
_cell.angle_alpha   90.00
_cell.angle_beta   90.00
_cell.angle_gamma   90.00
#
_symmetry.space_group_name_H-M   'P 1'
#
loop_
_entity.id
_entity.type
_entity.pdbx_description
1 polymer ?
#
loop_
_entity_poly.entity_id
_entity_poly.type
_entity_poly.pdbx_seq_one_letter_code
_entity_poly.pdbx_strand_id
1 'polypeptide(L)'
;MDAKARSPRQSIHYKLVRRASGIDAVRLNQMMKRPNDGGGTTLVLADSDDLDSVLDSHRDIITASVRDAFRDPAAYFSELVSEATIPNLRKYLTNFVADGRWTLLLADTYMMDRATIAAFQWFHPVQYPCMLGTPTADCGDTRFASFYDLLSIAHWDSIGFAGGIFPCSSHISVDNYGTPSTNPTFPADTTTVFGNSSRGDIMVCNSSGDAGYLSHENGASYVVGSFSEMLEWIFGELIHNRTPEFDYSRC
;
A
#
# COMPACT_ATOMS: atom_id res chain seq x y z
N MET A 1 -22.37 -23.72 30.94
CA MET A 1 -23.40 -22.71 30.59
C MET A 1 -22.62 -21.44 30.29
N ASP A 2 -22.40 -20.96 29.08
CA ASP A 2 -23.02 -21.24 27.80
C ASP A 2 -21.98 -21.13 26.68
N ALA A 3 -22.09 -22.05 25.73
CA ALA A 3 -21.37 -22.03 24.47
C ALA A 3 -22.02 -20.98 23.55
N LYS A 4 -21.24 -19.97 23.10
CA LYS A 4 -21.63 -19.11 21.99
C LYS A 4 -20.82 -19.47 20.76
N ALA A 5 -21.56 -19.97 19.77
CA ALA A 5 -21.12 -20.39 18.46
C ALA A 5 -20.43 -19.25 17.69
N ARG A 6 -19.29 -19.57 17.06
CA ARG A 6 -18.70 -18.75 15.99
C ARG A 6 -18.97 -19.42 14.65
N SER A 7 -19.55 -18.60 13.77
CA SER A 7 -19.96 -18.88 12.39
C SER A 7 -18.79 -19.38 11.50
N PRO A 8 -19.01 -20.33 10.58
CA PRO A 8 -17.98 -20.81 9.66
C PRO A 8 -17.76 -19.83 8.50
N ARG A 9 -16.50 -19.42 8.31
CA ARG A 9 -16.02 -18.68 7.14
C ARG A 9 -16.28 -19.50 5.87
N GLN A 10 -17.03 -18.94 4.93
CA GLN A 10 -17.25 -19.52 3.61
C GLN A 10 -15.95 -19.46 2.79
N SER A 11 -15.45 -20.63 2.41
CA SER A 11 -14.39 -20.83 1.43
C SER A 11 -14.96 -20.60 0.03
N ILE A 12 -14.46 -19.57 -0.66
CA ILE A 12 -14.77 -19.34 -2.08
C ILE A 12 -13.86 -20.26 -2.90
N HIS A 13 -14.41 -21.36 -3.37
CA HIS A 13 -13.80 -22.27 -4.35
C HIS A 13 -13.86 -21.65 -5.75
N TYR A 14 -12.71 -21.42 -6.37
CA TYR A 14 -12.62 -21.12 -7.80
C TYR A 14 -12.87 -22.39 -8.63
N LYS A 15 -13.98 -22.44 -9.36
CA LYS A 15 -14.21 -23.44 -10.43
C LYS A 15 -13.70 -22.90 -11.76
N LEU A 16 -12.62 -23.51 -12.26
CA LEU A 16 -12.14 -23.37 -13.64
C LEU A 16 -13.11 -24.10 -14.59
N VAL A 17 -13.72 -23.40 -15.54
CA VAL A 17 -14.48 -24.01 -16.64
C VAL A 17 -13.63 -23.92 -17.91
N ARG A 18 -13.41 -25.08 -18.55
CA ARG A 18 -12.72 -25.23 -19.85
C ARG A 18 -13.73 -25.54 -20.96
N ARG A 19 -13.43 -25.01 -22.16
CA ARG A 19 -13.95 -25.28 -23.54
C ARG A 19 -15.27 -24.55 -23.90
N ALA A 20 -15.48 -24.03 -25.11
CA ALA A 20 -14.92 -24.38 -26.44
C ALA A 20 -14.96 -23.22 -27.49
N SER A 21 -14.17 -23.41 -28.55
CA SER A 21 -14.38 -23.09 -29.98
C SER A 21 -14.67 -21.65 -30.48
N GLY A 22 -13.68 -21.10 -31.20
CA GLY A 22 -13.80 -20.62 -32.59
C GLY A 22 -14.89 -19.60 -32.91
N ILE A 23 -14.54 -18.32 -32.78
CA ILE A 23 -14.94 -17.14 -33.58
C ILE A 23 -13.83 -16.12 -33.30
N ASP A 24 -13.39 -15.37 -34.32
CA ASP A 24 -12.52 -14.20 -34.18
C ASP A 24 -13.10 -13.20 -33.18
N ALA A 25 -12.81 -13.42 -31.90
CA ALA A 25 -13.06 -12.45 -30.86
C ALA A 25 -11.82 -11.57 -30.79
N VAL A 26 -11.88 -10.42 -31.45
CA VAL A 26 -11.23 -9.23 -30.92
C VAL A 26 -11.89 -9.00 -29.55
N ARG A 27 -11.42 -9.72 -28.53
CA ARG A 27 -11.67 -9.32 -27.14
C ARG A 27 -10.95 -8.01 -27.00
N LEU A 28 -11.68 -6.92 -27.16
CA LEU A 28 -11.37 -5.72 -26.40
C LEU A 28 -11.29 -6.19 -24.96
N ASN A 29 -10.06 -6.39 -24.46
CA ASN A 29 -9.81 -6.59 -23.05
C ASN A 29 -10.34 -5.33 -22.38
N GLN A 30 -11.58 -5.40 -21.89
CA GLN A 30 -12.15 -4.31 -21.14
C GLN A 30 -11.39 -4.24 -19.83
N MET A 31 -10.69 -3.14 -19.63
CA MET A 31 -10.12 -2.73 -18.37
C MET A 31 -11.14 -2.93 -17.25
N MET A 32 -10.75 -3.66 -16.21
CA MET A 32 -11.67 -4.01 -15.13
C MET A 32 -11.90 -2.78 -14.25
N LYS A 33 -13.17 -2.45 -14.01
CA LYS A 33 -13.60 -1.39 -13.10
C LYS A 33 -14.25 -1.98 -11.86
N ARG A 34 -13.87 -1.51 -10.68
CA ARG A 34 -14.49 -1.89 -9.39
C ARG A 34 -14.65 -0.69 -8.46
N PRO A 35 -15.67 -0.67 -7.59
CA PRO A 35 -15.68 0.27 -6.48
C PRO A 35 -14.51 -0.03 -5.51
N ASN A 36 -14.02 0.98 -4.81
CA ASN A 36 -13.07 0.82 -3.70
C ASN A 36 -13.66 1.30 -2.38
N ASP A 37 -13.05 0.87 -1.27
CA ASP A 37 -13.52 1.19 0.08
C ASP A 37 -13.26 2.66 0.47
N GLY A 38 -12.44 3.36 -0.30
CA GLY A 38 -12.30 4.82 -0.27
C GLY A 38 -13.50 5.58 -0.85
N GLY A 39 -14.53 4.86 -1.29
CA GLY A 39 -15.76 5.42 -1.86
C GLY A 39 -15.68 5.77 -3.34
N GLY A 40 -14.53 5.55 -3.98
CA GLY A 40 -14.29 5.84 -5.39
C GLY A 40 -14.31 4.60 -6.28
N THR A 41 -13.63 4.72 -7.41
CA THR A 41 -13.43 3.71 -8.44
C THR A 41 -11.97 3.30 -8.50
N THR A 42 -11.71 2.02 -8.74
CA THR A 42 -10.40 1.53 -9.15
C THR A 42 -10.51 0.88 -10.53
N LEU A 43 -9.64 1.33 -11.43
CA LEU A 43 -9.32 0.65 -12.68
C LEU A 43 -8.16 -0.31 -12.44
N VAL A 44 -8.31 -1.55 -12.88
CA VAL A 44 -7.30 -2.60 -12.75
C VAL A 44 -6.78 -2.93 -14.14
N LEU A 45 -5.47 -2.75 -14.32
CA LEU A 45 -4.76 -2.99 -15.56
C LEU A 45 -3.76 -4.15 -15.38
N ALA A 46 -3.72 -5.05 -16.34
CA ALA A 46 -2.74 -6.12 -16.44
C ALA A 46 -1.77 -5.89 -17.61
N ASP A 47 -0.79 -6.78 -17.77
CA ASP A 47 0.29 -6.74 -18.78
C ASP A 47 -0.19 -6.52 -20.23
N SER A 48 -1.39 -6.96 -20.57
CA SER A 48 -1.95 -6.80 -21.93
C SER A 48 -2.74 -5.52 -22.16
N ASP A 49 -2.95 -4.71 -21.12
CA ASP A 49 -3.76 -3.50 -21.21
C ASP A 49 -2.93 -2.30 -21.68
N ASP A 50 -3.59 -1.34 -22.31
CA ASP A 50 -2.96 -0.14 -22.85
C ASP A 50 -3.28 1.08 -21.98
N LEU A 51 -2.23 1.78 -21.51
CA LEU A 51 -2.37 3.01 -20.72
C LEU A 51 -3.07 4.13 -21.47
N ASP A 52 -2.94 4.19 -22.80
CA ASP A 52 -3.57 5.25 -23.59
C ASP A 52 -5.08 5.05 -23.73
N SER A 53 -5.55 3.82 -23.49
CA SER A 53 -6.95 3.41 -23.43
C SER A 53 -7.59 3.63 -22.05
N VAL A 54 -6.86 4.16 -21.06
CA VAL A 54 -7.42 4.53 -19.74
C VAL A 54 -8.47 5.63 -19.90
N LEU A 55 -9.57 5.48 -19.14
CA LEU A 55 -10.66 6.45 -19.08
C LEU A 55 -10.15 7.82 -18.62
N ASP A 56 -10.62 8.89 -19.26
CA ASP A 56 -10.16 10.27 -18.98
C ASP A 56 -10.24 10.66 -17.50
N SER A 57 -11.23 10.13 -16.77
CA SER A 57 -11.39 10.31 -15.32
C SER A 57 -10.20 9.86 -14.45
N HIS A 58 -9.28 9.05 -14.98
CA HIS A 58 -8.11 8.50 -14.28
C HIS A 58 -6.80 8.78 -15.03
N ARG A 59 -6.86 9.54 -16.13
CA ARG A 59 -5.71 9.75 -17.02
C ARG A 59 -4.64 10.64 -16.37
N ASP A 60 -5.05 11.53 -15.47
CA ASP A 60 -4.19 12.41 -14.66
C ASP A 60 -3.36 11.66 -13.60
N ILE A 61 -3.81 10.47 -13.18
CA ILE A 61 -3.08 9.60 -12.25
C ILE A 61 -1.83 8.99 -12.92
N ILE A 62 -1.81 8.90 -14.26
CA ILE A 62 -0.75 8.25 -15.02
C ILE A 62 0.41 9.24 -15.25
N THR A 63 1.34 9.26 -14.30
CA THR A 63 2.58 10.04 -14.40
C THR A 63 3.58 9.42 -15.38
N ALA A 64 4.65 10.15 -15.72
CA ALA A 64 5.76 9.61 -16.51
C ALA A 64 6.39 8.38 -15.83
N SER A 65 6.59 8.42 -14.50
CA SER A 65 7.16 7.30 -13.76
C SER A 65 6.24 6.06 -13.79
N VAL A 66 4.92 6.25 -13.70
CA VAL A 66 3.95 5.16 -13.86
C VAL A 66 4.03 4.56 -15.28
N ARG A 67 4.17 5.39 -16.32
CA ARG A 67 4.33 4.91 -17.71
C ARG A 67 5.60 4.10 -17.90
N ASP A 68 6.72 4.56 -17.35
CA ASP A 68 7.99 3.86 -17.47
C ASP A 68 7.96 2.54 -16.69
N ALA A 69 7.42 2.54 -15.47
CA ALA A 69 7.23 1.32 -14.69
C ALA A 69 6.29 0.33 -15.39
N PHE A 70 5.19 0.79 -15.99
CA PHE A 70 4.22 -0.10 -16.66
C PHE A 70 4.77 -0.72 -17.96
N ARG A 71 5.72 -0.06 -18.64
CA ARG A 71 6.33 -0.57 -19.88
C ARG A 71 7.11 -1.86 -19.65
N ASP A 72 7.85 -1.93 -18.54
CA ASP A 72 8.59 -3.12 -18.11
C ASP A 72 8.69 -3.15 -16.58
N PRO A 73 7.65 -3.65 -15.88
CA PRO A 73 7.63 -3.64 -14.43
C PRO A 73 8.77 -4.46 -13.82
N ALA A 74 9.13 -5.58 -14.43
CA ALA A 74 10.20 -6.42 -13.91
C ALA A 74 11.54 -5.67 -13.93
N ALA A 75 11.90 -5.02 -15.05
CA ALA A 75 13.12 -4.22 -15.14
C ALA A 75 13.07 -3.03 -14.17
N TYR A 76 11.97 -2.27 -14.15
CA TYR A 76 11.81 -1.10 -13.29
C TYR A 76 12.00 -1.44 -11.81
N PHE A 77 11.29 -2.47 -11.30
CA PHE A 77 11.42 -2.86 -9.90
C PHE A 77 12.75 -3.57 -9.60
N SER A 78 13.44 -4.15 -10.60
CA SER A 78 14.82 -4.65 -10.43
C SER A 78 15.81 -3.53 -10.14
N GLU A 79 15.65 -2.37 -10.79
CA GLU A 79 16.48 -1.19 -10.50
C GLU A 79 16.26 -0.74 -9.06
N LEU A 80 15.01 -0.64 -8.61
CA LEU A 80 14.69 -0.31 -7.22
C LEU A 80 15.29 -1.31 -6.21
N VAL A 81 15.34 -2.61 -6.53
CA VAL A 81 16.03 -3.61 -5.70
C VAL A 81 17.50 -3.25 -5.51
N SER A 82 18.18 -2.79 -6.56
CA SER A 82 19.60 -2.47 -6.51
C SER A 82 19.90 -1.23 -5.66
N GLU A 83 18.94 -0.31 -5.56
CA GLU A 83 19.07 0.96 -4.82
C GLU A 83 18.54 0.87 -3.38
N ALA A 84 17.58 -0.03 -3.11
CA ALA A 84 16.96 -0.20 -1.80
C ALA A 84 18.00 -0.49 -0.71
N THR A 85 18.12 0.41 0.27
CA THR A 85 19.08 0.26 1.38
C THR A 85 18.54 -0.57 2.55
N ILE A 86 17.21 -0.70 2.64
CA ILE A 86 16.52 -1.45 3.69
C ILE A 86 16.50 -2.94 3.32
N PRO A 87 17.15 -3.83 4.10
CA PRO A 87 17.33 -5.23 3.72
C PRO A 87 16.02 -5.99 3.43
N ASN A 88 14.99 -5.86 4.27
CA ASN A 88 13.72 -6.55 4.06
C ASN A 88 12.91 -5.94 2.92
N LEU A 89 12.95 -4.63 2.68
CA LEU A 89 12.37 -4.04 1.47
C LEU A 89 13.04 -4.60 0.22
N ARG A 90 14.38 -4.59 0.17
CA ARG A 90 15.15 -5.15 -0.94
C ARG A 90 14.78 -6.61 -1.18
N LYS A 91 14.76 -7.42 -0.12
CA LYS A 91 14.40 -8.84 -0.19
C LYS A 91 12.96 -9.01 -0.67
N TYR A 92 12.02 -8.24 -0.15
CA TYR A 92 10.62 -8.28 -0.57
C TYR A 92 10.46 -8.01 -2.06
N LEU A 93 11.03 -6.90 -2.56
CA LEU A 93 11.05 -6.57 -3.98
C LEU A 93 11.74 -7.65 -4.84
N THR A 94 12.85 -8.22 -4.36
CA THR A 94 13.57 -9.29 -5.08
C THR A 94 12.68 -10.50 -5.35
N ASN A 95 11.86 -10.92 -4.39
CA ASN A 95 10.97 -12.08 -4.59
C ASN A 95 9.87 -11.78 -5.61
N PHE A 96 9.39 -10.53 -5.65
CA PHE A 96 8.37 -10.12 -6.60
C PHE A 96 8.88 -10.02 -8.02
N VAL A 97 10.08 -9.47 -8.21
CA VAL A 97 10.73 -9.43 -9.53
C VAL A 97 10.97 -10.84 -10.08
N ALA A 98 11.30 -11.80 -9.22
CA ALA A 98 11.60 -13.17 -9.64
C ALA A 98 10.34 -13.94 -10.07
N ASP A 99 9.28 -13.91 -9.26
CA ASP A 99 8.15 -14.84 -9.37
C ASP A 99 6.77 -14.19 -9.16
N GLY A 100 6.72 -12.88 -8.97
CA GLY A 100 5.50 -12.13 -8.72
C GLY A 100 4.68 -11.88 -9.99
N ARG A 101 3.36 -11.90 -9.84
CA ARG A 101 2.44 -11.34 -10.83
C ARG A 101 2.02 -9.96 -10.36
N TRP A 102 1.71 -9.07 -11.28
CA TRP A 102 1.32 -7.71 -10.95
C TRP A 102 0.04 -7.29 -11.66
N THR A 103 -0.63 -6.30 -11.08
CA THR A 103 -1.62 -5.47 -11.75
C THR A 103 -1.34 -4.02 -11.38
N LEU A 104 -1.51 -3.09 -12.31
CA LEU A 104 -1.54 -1.67 -11.99
C LEU A 104 -2.96 -1.29 -11.56
N LEU A 105 -3.05 -0.64 -10.40
CA LEU A 105 -4.28 -0.06 -9.87
C LEU A 105 -4.22 1.44 -10.06
N LEU A 106 -5.22 1.99 -10.75
CA LEU A 106 -5.47 3.42 -10.82
C LEU A 106 -6.76 3.70 -10.05
N ALA A 107 -6.68 4.39 -8.92
CA ALA A 107 -7.83 4.63 -8.07
C ALA A 107 -8.05 6.11 -7.79
N ASP A 108 -9.29 6.57 -7.92
CA ASP A 108 -9.76 7.76 -7.22
C ASP A 108 -10.32 7.35 -5.85
N THR A 109 -10.06 8.14 -4.82
CA THR A 109 -10.72 8.01 -3.51
C THR A 109 -11.37 9.34 -3.12
N TYR A 110 -12.40 9.28 -2.28
CA TYR A 110 -13.05 10.46 -1.71
C TYR A 110 -12.69 10.67 -0.23
N MET A 111 -11.80 9.85 0.31
CA MET A 111 -11.24 10.04 1.65
C MET A 111 -10.15 11.13 1.65
N MET A 112 -10.08 11.89 2.76
CA MET A 112 -9.16 13.01 3.05
C MET A 112 -8.36 13.51 1.84
N ASP A 113 -8.93 14.53 1.18
CA ASP A 113 -8.42 15.22 0.00
C ASP A 113 -8.18 14.35 -1.24
N ARG A 114 -9.27 13.98 -1.94
CA ARG A 114 -9.31 13.33 -3.27
C ARG A 114 -7.96 12.81 -3.77
N ALA A 115 -7.41 11.83 -3.06
CA ALA A 115 -6.10 11.33 -3.41
C ALA A 115 -6.29 10.37 -4.57
N THR A 116 -5.55 10.60 -5.65
CA THR A 116 -5.45 9.61 -6.72
C THR A 116 -4.27 8.69 -6.43
N ILE A 117 -4.48 7.39 -6.50
CA ILE A 117 -3.46 6.38 -6.25
C ILE A 117 -3.15 5.66 -7.57
N ALA A 118 -1.88 5.71 -7.98
CA ALA A 118 -1.32 4.73 -8.91
C ALA A 118 -0.41 3.79 -8.14
N ALA A 119 -0.74 2.50 -8.11
CA ALA A 119 0.09 1.51 -7.43
C ALA A 119 0.08 0.16 -8.14
N PHE A 120 1.25 -0.47 -8.20
CA PHE A 120 1.40 -1.84 -8.65
C PHE A 120 1.10 -2.79 -7.49
N GLN A 121 -0.01 -3.53 -7.60
CA GLN A 121 -0.32 -4.60 -6.67
C GLN A 121 0.38 -5.87 -7.12
N TRP A 122 1.29 -6.37 -6.29
CA TRP A 122 2.04 -7.59 -6.55
C TRP A 122 1.45 -8.79 -5.80
N PHE A 123 1.42 -9.93 -6.47
CA PHE A 123 0.91 -11.20 -5.97
C PHE A 123 2.00 -12.26 -6.06
N HIS A 124 2.30 -12.89 -4.93
CA HIS A 124 3.29 -13.94 -4.83
C HIS A 124 2.75 -15.09 -3.97
N PRO A 125 3.02 -16.37 -4.28
CA PRO A 125 2.38 -17.50 -3.58
C PRO A 125 2.78 -17.65 -2.11
N VAL A 126 3.91 -17.09 -1.70
CA VAL A 126 4.45 -17.28 -0.34
C VAL A 126 4.72 -15.97 0.40
N GLN A 127 4.25 -14.84 -0.13
CA GLN A 127 4.40 -13.52 0.50
C GLN A 127 3.11 -12.74 0.46
N TYR A 128 2.94 -11.85 1.44
CA TYR A 128 1.73 -11.05 1.54
C TYR A 128 1.70 -10.03 0.39
N PRO A 129 0.56 -9.83 -0.31
CA PRO A 129 0.45 -8.81 -1.34
C PRO A 129 0.63 -7.39 -0.80
N CYS A 130 1.34 -6.54 -1.54
CA CYS A 130 1.41 -5.10 -1.24
C CYS A 130 1.29 -4.30 -2.54
N MET A 131 0.68 -3.13 -2.42
CA MET A 131 0.58 -2.12 -3.47
C MET A 131 1.76 -1.17 -3.34
N LEU A 132 2.52 -1.01 -4.43
CA LEU A 132 3.71 -0.17 -4.47
C LEU A 132 3.53 0.95 -5.49
N GLY A 133 3.66 2.19 -5.03
CA GLY A 133 3.59 3.39 -5.88
C GLY A 133 4.98 3.83 -6.33
N THR A 134 5.11 4.25 -7.58
CA THR A 134 6.34 4.86 -8.10
C THR A 134 6.66 6.15 -7.37
N PRO A 135 7.93 6.54 -7.19
CA PRO A 135 8.29 7.71 -6.38
C PRO A 135 7.67 8.98 -6.94
N THR A 136 7.30 9.86 -6.03
CA THR A 136 6.78 11.20 -6.30
C THR A 136 7.82 12.19 -5.79
N ALA A 137 8.09 13.26 -6.55
CA ALA A 137 9.08 14.27 -6.17
C ALA A 137 8.56 15.24 -5.07
N ASP A 138 7.75 14.73 -4.14
CA ASP A 138 7.00 15.50 -3.14
C ASP A 138 7.55 15.39 -1.71
N CYS A 139 8.57 14.56 -1.48
CA CYS A 139 9.17 14.38 -0.15
C CYS A 139 10.53 15.10 -0.04
N GLY A 140 10.56 16.25 0.65
CA GLY A 140 11.81 16.95 1.00
C GLY A 140 12.41 16.52 2.35
N ASP A 141 11.74 15.62 3.07
CA ASP A 141 12.15 15.21 4.41
C ASP A 141 13.13 14.04 4.36
N THR A 142 14.39 14.31 4.73
CA THR A 142 15.46 13.32 4.67
C THR A 142 15.29 12.17 5.66
N ARG A 143 14.43 12.29 6.67
CA ARG A 143 14.09 11.19 7.58
C ARG A 143 13.43 10.03 6.83
N PHE A 144 12.76 10.31 5.73
CA PHE A 144 12.00 9.34 4.96
C PHE A 144 12.62 8.97 3.61
N ALA A 145 13.79 9.53 3.29
CA ALA A 145 14.49 9.33 2.01
C ALA A 145 14.73 7.85 1.68
N SER A 146 15.00 7.01 2.70
CA SER A 146 15.19 5.55 2.52
C SER A 146 14.00 4.82 1.89
N PHE A 147 12.83 5.45 1.86
CA PHE A 147 11.63 4.98 1.18
C PHE A 147 11.22 5.88 0.02
N TYR A 148 11.04 7.20 0.25
CA TYR A 148 10.45 8.10 -0.76
C TYR A 148 11.33 8.37 -1.97
N ASP A 149 12.65 8.16 -1.87
CA ASP A 149 13.53 8.22 -3.03
C ASP A 149 13.21 7.08 -4.03
N LEU A 150 12.61 5.98 -3.56
CA LEU A 150 12.35 4.77 -4.35
C LEU A 150 10.87 4.53 -4.63
N LEU A 151 9.99 4.86 -3.68
CA LEU A 151 8.57 4.53 -3.70
C LEU A 151 7.76 5.63 -3.03
N SER A 152 6.59 5.96 -3.56
CA SER A 152 5.67 6.92 -2.91
C SER A 152 4.64 6.24 -2.00
N ILE A 153 4.38 4.96 -2.25
CA ILE A 153 3.31 4.19 -1.60
C ILE A 153 3.79 2.78 -1.30
N ALA A 154 3.46 2.29 -0.12
CA ALA A 154 3.48 0.87 0.22
C ALA A 154 2.24 0.56 1.06
N HIS A 155 1.28 -0.15 0.50
CA HIS A 155 -0.02 -0.40 1.15
C HIS A 155 -0.37 -1.88 1.11
N TRP A 156 -0.56 -2.47 2.28
CA TRP A 156 -0.76 -3.91 2.47
C TRP A 156 -2.18 -4.27 2.90
N ASP A 157 -3.12 -3.35 2.73
CA ASP A 157 -4.55 -3.63 2.85
C ASP A 157 -5.25 -3.19 1.55
N SER A 158 -6.55 -3.00 1.59
CA SER A 158 -7.33 -2.50 0.46
C SER A 158 -7.36 -0.97 0.44
N ILE A 159 -7.44 -0.38 -0.76
CA ILE A 159 -7.57 1.07 -0.93
C ILE A 159 -8.79 1.57 -0.15
N GLY A 160 -8.56 2.47 0.82
CA GLY A 160 -9.58 2.99 1.73
C GLY A 160 -9.45 2.51 3.18
N PHE A 161 -8.57 1.55 3.45
CA PHE A 161 -8.27 1.08 4.81
C PHE A 161 -6.97 1.66 5.35
N ALA A 162 -6.86 1.69 6.69
CA ALA A 162 -5.57 1.91 7.36
C ALA A 162 -4.65 0.72 7.11
N GLY A 163 -3.37 1.00 6.93
CA GLY A 163 -2.38 -0.03 6.61
C GLY A 163 -1.56 0.38 5.41
N GLY A 164 -0.56 1.24 5.63
CA GLY A 164 0.35 1.59 4.57
C GLY A 164 1.11 2.87 4.82
N ILE A 165 1.94 3.17 3.85
CA ILE A 165 2.70 4.40 3.68
C ILE A 165 2.12 5.07 2.45
N PHE A 166 1.75 6.33 2.59
CA PHE A 166 1.09 7.14 1.58
C PHE A 166 2.00 8.28 1.12
N PRO A 167 1.73 8.93 -0.02
CA PRO A 167 2.60 9.98 -0.55
C PRO A 167 2.87 11.05 0.50
N CYS A 168 4.08 11.63 0.51
CA CYS A 168 4.49 12.59 1.53
C CYS A 168 3.57 13.81 1.57
N SER A 169 3.04 14.22 0.43
CA SER A 169 2.02 15.29 0.32
C SER A 169 0.72 15.01 1.09
N SER A 170 0.42 13.74 1.42
CA SER A 170 -0.76 13.33 2.20
C SER A 170 -0.49 13.24 3.70
N HIS A 171 0.73 13.54 4.16
CA HIS A 171 1.08 13.46 5.57
C HIS A 171 0.40 14.57 6.36
N ILE A 172 -0.17 14.22 7.50
CA ILE A 172 -0.77 15.15 8.45
C ILE A 172 -0.17 14.92 9.84
N SER A 173 -0.26 15.91 10.71
CA SER A 173 0.08 15.74 12.12
C SER A 173 -0.96 14.89 12.85
N VAL A 174 -0.56 14.29 13.97
CA VAL A 174 -1.47 13.60 14.89
C VAL A 174 -2.57 14.54 15.41
N ASP A 175 -2.25 15.82 15.62
CA ASP A 175 -3.24 16.86 15.95
C ASP A 175 -4.34 16.98 14.88
N ASN A 176 -3.95 17.05 13.61
CA ASN A 176 -4.91 17.13 12.49
C ASN A 176 -5.66 15.81 12.28
N TYR A 177 -5.02 14.67 12.58
CA TYR A 177 -5.65 13.37 12.56
C TYR A 177 -6.73 13.21 13.65
N GLY A 178 -6.60 13.95 14.76
CA GLY A 178 -7.64 14.03 15.80
C GLY A 178 -7.65 12.89 16.80
N THR A 179 -6.61 12.04 16.82
CA THR A 179 -6.43 11.00 17.84
C THR A 179 -5.08 11.19 18.54
N PRO A 180 -5.00 11.97 19.62
CA PRO A 180 -3.73 12.23 20.29
C PRO A 180 -3.15 10.96 20.90
N SER A 181 -1.82 10.85 20.85
CA SER A 181 -1.08 9.77 21.49
C SER A 181 -1.08 9.93 23.02
N THR A 182 -1.19 8.83 23.76
CA THR A 182 -0.96 8.79 25.22
C THR A 182 0.52 8.65 25.58
N ASN A 183 1.37 8.31 24.60
CA ASN A 183 2.81 8.16 24.76
C ASN A 183 3.52 9.50 24.47
N PRO A 184 4.28 10.06 25.42
CA PRO A 184 4.96 11.35 25.25
C PRO A 184 6.03 11.35 24.16
N THR A 185 6.51 10.19 23.70
CA THR A 185 7.43 10.09 22.55
C THR A 185 6.78 10.55 21.24
N PHE A 186 5.45 10.55 21.16
CA PHE A 186 4.69 10.98 19.98
C PHE A 186 3.80 12.19 20.30
N PRO A 187 4.37 13.39 20.52
CA PRO A 187 3.57 14.60 20.74
C PRO A 187 2.74 14.93 19.50
N ALA A 188 1.51 15.40 19.71
CA ALA A 188 0.52 15.46 18.65
C ALA A 188 0.83 16.50 17.54
N ASP A 189 1.55 17.56 17.87
CA ASP A 189 1.93 18.66 16.98
C ASP A 189 3.17 18.38 16.11
N THR A 190 4.00 17.43 16.55
CA THR A 190 5.32 17.12 15.97
C THR A 190 5.43 15.68 15.46
N THR A 191 4.33 14.93 15.53
CA THR A 191 4.24 13.55 15.04
C THR A 191 3.43 13.48 13.76
N THR A 192 4.04 12.92 12.72
CA THR A 192 3.41 12.64 11.42
C THR A 192 2.67 11.31 11.45
N VAL A 193 1.50 11.27 10.81
CA VAL A 193 0.70 10.05 10.57
C VAL A 193 0.87 9.59 9.13
N PHE A 194 1.08 8.29 8.93
CA PHE A 194 1.23 7.66 7.62
C PHE A 194 -0.03 6.87 7.27
N GLY A 195 -1.04 7.58 6.74
CA GLY A 195 -2.35 6.98 6.49
C GLY A 195 -3.39 8.02 6.10
N ASN A 196 -4.31 7.67 5.21
CA ASN A 196 -5.46 8.52 4.85
C ASN A 196 -6.81 7.99 5.38
N SER A 197 -6.80 6.87 6.10
CA SER A 197 -8.01 6.30 6.67
C SER A 197 -8.38 7.02 7.96
N SER A 198 -9.67 7.38 8.09
CA SER A 198 -10.24 7.90 9.34
C SER A 198 -10.37 6.87 10.47
N ARG A 199 -9.88 5.64 10.27
CA ARG A 199 -10.04 4.48 11.16
C ARG A 199 -8.90 3.49 11.03
N GLY A 200 -8.60 2.78 12.12
CA GLY A 200 -7.60 1.72 12.18
C GLY A 200 -6.25 2.21 12.69
N ASP A 201 -5.39 1.29 13.09
CA ASP A 201 -4.10 1.62 13.71
C ASP A 201 -3.10 2.07 12.65
N ILE A 202 -2.36 3.14 12.94
CA ILE A 202 -1.57 3.86 11.93
C ILE A 202 -0.11 3.99 12.34
N MET A 203 0.77 3.88 11.36
CA MET A 203 2.19 4.19 11.53
C MET A 203 2.37 5.69 11.80
N VAL A 204 3.24 6.01 12.76
CA VAL A 204 3.57 7.39 13.13
C VAL A 204 5.08 7.61 13.14
N CYS A 205 5.53 8.85 12.95
CA CYS A 205 6.94 9.22 13.11
C CYS A 205 7.06 10.64 13.68
N ASN A 206 7.79 10.81 14.79
CA ASN A 206 8.03 12.12 15.40
C ASN A 206 9.16 12.88 14.70
N SER A 207 9.32 14.17 15.00
CA SER A 207 10.36 15.04 14.43
C SER A 207 11.80 14.54 14.66
N SER A 208 12.03 13.72 15.69
CA SER A 208 13.33 13.12 15.99
C SER A 208 13.65 11.88 15.14
N GLY A 209 12.66 11.36 14.39
CA GLY A 209 12.79 10.18 13.56
C GLY A 209 12.37 8.88 14.24
N ASP A 210 11.89 8.92 15.48
CA ASP A 210 11.30 7.75 16.13
C ASP A 210 9.98 7.43 15.45
N ALA A 211 9.85 6.20 14.98
CA ALA A 211 8.69 5.65 14.33
C ALA A 211 8.04 4.54 15.16
N GLY A 212 6.74 4.38 14.98
CA GLY A 212 5.97 3.39 15.71
C GLY A 212 4.55 3.27 15.19
N TYR A 213 3.68 2.74 16.04
CA TYR A 213 2.25 2.66 15.77
C TYR A 213 1.46 3.43 16.80
N LEU A 214 0.36 4.02 16.34
CA LEU A 214 -0.68 4.66 17.12
C LEU A 214 -2.00 3.93 16.89
N SER A 215 -2.64 3.50 17.97
CA SER A 215 -3.98 2.95 17.91
C SER A 215 -5.00 4.07 17.79
N HIS A 216 -5.82 4.01 16.74
CA HIS A 216 -6.90 4.98 16.56
C HIS A 216 -8.00 4.83 17.63
N GLU A 217 -8.17 3.63 18.20
CA GLU A 217 -9.27 3.35 19.11
C GLU A 217 -9.12 4.04 20.47
N ASN A 218 -7.89 4.16 20.97
CA ASN A 218 -7.62 4.61 22.33
C ASN A 218 -6.41 5.55 22.47
N GLY A 219 -5.73 5.88 21.38
CA GLY A 219 -4.53 6.73 21.39
C GLY A 219 -3.29 6.06 21.99
N ALA A 220 -3.35 4.78 22.35
CA ALA A 220 -2.17 4.03 22.80
C ALA A 220 -1.17 3.92 21.67
N SER A 221 0.11 4.02 21.98
CA SER A 221 1.17 3.94 20.98
C SER A 221 2.46 3.38 21.57
N TYR A 222 3.25 2.77 20.71
CA TYR A 222 4.57 2.24 21.07
C TYR A 222 5.58 2.54 19.98
N VAL A 223 6.83 2.70 20.41
CA VAL A 223 7.98 2.90 19.51
C VAL A 223 8.39 1.53 18.96
N VAL A 224 8.66 1.48 17.66
CA VAL A 224 9.29 0.32 17.01
C VAL A 224 10.79 0.55 16.84
N GLY A 225 11.18 1.76 16.45
CA GLY A 225 12.56 2.17 16.22
C GLY A 225 12.59 3.44 15.39
N SER A 226 13.63 3.66 14.61
CA SER A 226 13.65 4.68 13.55
C SER A 226 12.70 4.33 12.39
N PHE A 227 12.42 5.30 11.51
CA PHE A 227 11.63 5.06 10.28
C PHE A 227 12.17 3.88 9.45
N SER A 228 13.49 3.78 9.27
CA SER A 228 14.10 2.66 8.53
C SER A 228 13.96 1.31 9.25
N GLU A 229 14.04 1.28 10.59
CA GLU A 229 13.82 0.05 11.37
C GLU A 229 12.34 -0.39 11.34
N MET A 230 11.42 0.58 11.33
CA MET A 230 10.00 0.32 11.14
C MET A 230 9.72 -0.31 9.77
N LEU A 231 10.33 0.20 8.71
CA LEU A 231 10.25 -0.40 7.36
C LEU A 231 10.86 -1.79 7.31
N GLU A 232 12.02 -1.98 7.95
CA GLU A 232 12.65 -3.29 8.07
C GLU A 232 11.69 -4.31 8.72
N TRP A 233 11.01 -3.91 9.79
CA TRP A 233 10.00 -4.75 10.45
C TRP A 233 8.77 -5.00 9.57
N ILE A 234 8.18 -3.95 8.96
CA ILE A 234 7.00 -4.05 8.07
C ILE A 234 7.26 -5.05 6.94
N PHE A 235 8.33 -4.87 6.18
CA PHE A 235 8.63 -5.76 5.07
C PHE A 235 9.07 -7.15 5.55
N GLY A 236 9.61 -7.25 6.76
CA GLY A 236 9.83 -8.52 7.45
C GLY A 236 8.53 -9.30 7.65
N GLU A 237 7.46 -8.67 8.14
CA GLU A 237 6.15 -9.30 8.30
C GLU A 237 5.56 -9.75 6.95
N LEU A 238 5.62 -8.87 5.93
CA LEU A 238 5.08 -9.17 4.60
C LEU A 238 5.80 -10.36 3.93
N ILE A 239 7.13 -10.47 4.08
CA ILE A 239 7.91 -11.62 3.62
C ILE A 239 7.46 -12.93 4.28
N HIS A 240 7.05 -12.87 5.55
CA HIS A 240 6.52 -14.03 6.29
C HIS A 240 5.02 -14.25 6.07
N ASN A 241 4.44 -13.58 5.05
CA ASN A 241 3.03 -13.65 4.70
C ASN A 241 2.10 -13.22 5.85
N ARG A 242 2.49 -12.20 6.61
CA ARG A 242 1.71 -11.59 7.69
C ARG A 242 1.44 -10.12 7.39
N THR A 243 0.31 -9.62 7.88
CA THR A 243 -0.03 -8.20 7.88
C THR A 243 0.69 -7.50 9.04
N PRO A 244 1.38 -6.38 8.79
CA PRO A 244 1.82 -5.48 9.85
C PRO A 244 0.61 -4.93 10.61
N GLU A 245 0.47 -5.32 11.88
CA GLU A 245 -0.65 -4.95 12.75
C GLU A 245 -0.15 -4.33 14.06
N PHE A 246 -1.02 -3.56 14.71
CA PHE A 246 -0.78 -3.02 16.05
C PHE A 246 -0.71 -4.14 17.08
N ASP A 247 0.36 -4.17 17.86
CA ASP A 247 0.54 -5.12 18.94
C ASP A 247 -0.03 -4.56 20.25
N TYR A 248 -1.30 -4.88 20.51
CA TYR A 248 -2.01 -4.46 21.73
C TYR A 248 -1.36 -4.97 23.03
N SER A 249 -0.43 -5.93 22.96
CA SER A 249 0.28 -6.40 24.15
C SER A 249 1.43 -5.48 24.61
N ARG A 250 1.79 -4.47 23.81
CA ARG A 250 2.86 -3.51 24.11
C ARG A 250 2.40 -2.25 24.84
N CYS A 251 1.09 -2.10 25.05
CA CYS A 251 0.47 -0.91 25.64
C CYS A 251 -0.17 -1.20 27.00
#